data_AF-A0A529AFV7-F1
#
_entry.id   AF-A0A529AFV7-F1
#
_cell.length_a   1.000
_cell.length_b   1.000
_cell.length_c   1.000
_cell.angle_alpha   90.00
_cell.angle_beta   90.00
_cell.angle_gamma   90.00
#
_symmetry.space_group_name_H-M   'P 1'
#
loop_
_entity.id
_entity.type
_entity.pdbx_description
1 polymer ?
#
loop_
_entity_poly.entity_id
_entity_poly.type
_entity_poly.pdbx_seq_one_letter_code
_entity_poly.pdbx_strand_id
1 'polypeptide(L)'
;INHCYYCLAAHGAAVRQLSGDPAFGEMMVMNFRAADLSARQKAMLEFAVKLTEQPAKIIEADRAALREAGFSDRDIWDIASFFNMSNRVAAAVDMRPNDEYHAMAR
;
A
#
# COMPACT_ATOMS: atom_id res chain seq x y z
N ILE A 1 -5.33 -0.98 -6.25
CA ILE A 1 -4.64 -0.70 -7.54
C ILE A 1 -4.47 -1.98 -8.35
N ASN A 2 -3.56 -2.91 -8.00
CA ASN A 2 -3.32 -4.12 -8.79
C ASN A 2 -4.36 -5.26 -8.62
N HIS A 3 -5.43 -5.05 -7.84
CA HIS A 3 -6.51 -6.03 -7.59
C HIS A 3 -6.05 -7.45 -7.20
N CYS A 4 -4.93 -7.57 -6.49
CA CYS A 4 -4.38 -8.87 -6.08
C CYS A 4 -5.14 -9.45 -4.86
N TYR A 5 -5.96 -10.48 -5.09
CA TYR A 5 -6.75 -11.14 -4.03
C TYR A 5 -5.89 -11.62 -2.85
N TYR A 6 -4.81 -12.36 -3.14
CA TYR A 6 -3.88 -12.86 -2.13
C TYR A 6 -3.36 -11.75 -1.22
N CYS A 7 -2.82 -10.69 -1.83
CA CYS A 7 -2.19 -9.60 -1.08
C CYS A 7 -3.23 -8.75 -0.34
N LEU A 8 -4.41 -8.52 -0.90
CA LEU A 8 -5.46 -7.75 -0.22
C LEU A 8 -5.99 -8.50 1.01
N ALA A 9 -6.17 -9.82 0.94
CA ALA A 9 -6.58 -10.61 2.10
C ALA A 9 -5.50 -10.59 3.20
N ALA A 10 -4.25 -10.95 2.85
CA ALA A 10 -3.18 -11.08 3.82
C ALA A 10 -2.73 -9.74 4.42
N HIS A 11 -2.46 -8.72 3.58
CA HIS A 11 -2.00 -7.42 4.07
C HIS A 11 -3.15 -6.56 4.60
N GLY A 12 -4.38 -6.76 4.12
CA GLY A 12 -5.57 -6.17 4.75
C GLY A 12 -5.71 -6.64 6.20
N ALA A 13 -5.55 -7.94 6.46
CA ALA A 13 -5.54 -8.48 7.83
C ALA A 13 -4.39 -7.88 8.67
N ALA A 14 -3.19 -7.75 8.10
CA ALA A 14 -2.06 -7.13 8.78
C ALA A 14 -2.32 -5.66 9.15
N VAL A 15 -2.92 -4.87 8.24
CA VAL A 15 -3.30 -3.48 8.54
C VAL A 15 -4.28 -3.44 9.71
N ARG A 16 -5.36 -4.23 9.68
CA ARG A 16 -6.34 -4.28 10.78
C ARG A 16 -5.69 -4.65 12.11
N GLN A 17 -4.80 -5.63 12.10
CA GLN A 17 -4.11 -6.10 13.30
C GLN A 17 -3.14 -5.05 13.87
N LEU A 18 -2.36 -4.39 13.02
CA LEU A 18 -1.36 -3.40 13.45
C LEU A 18 -1.97 -2.06 13.84
N SER A 19 -3.06 -1.64 13.19
CA SER A 19 -3.77 -0.42 13.54
C SER A 19 -4.69 -0.60 14.75
N GLY A 20 -5.17 -1.82 15.00
CA GLY A 20 -6.27 -2.07 15.93
C GLY A 20 -7.61 -1.51 15.43
N ASP A 21 -7.69 -1.13 14.16
CA ASP A 21 -8.86 -0.51 13.52
C ASP A 21 -9.26 -1.31 12.27
N PRO A 22 -10.33 -2.13 12.38
CA PRO A 22 -10.86 -2.89 11.26
C PRO A 22 -11.32 -2.03 10.09
N ALA A 23 -11.96 -0.89 10.36
CA ALA A 23 -12.50 0.01 9.33
C ALA A 23 -11.37 0.65 8.52
N PHE A 24 -10.26 1.01 9.19
CA PHE A 24 -9.06 1.51 8.51
C PHE A 24 -8.50 0.49 7.52
N GLY A 25 -8.47 -0.80 7.88
CA GLY A 25 -8.06 -1.87 6.96
C GLY A 25 -8.94 -1.96 5.71
N GLU A 26 -10.26 -1.85 5.87
CA GLU A 26 -11.19 -1.84 4.73
C GLU A 26 -11.00 -0.60 3.84
N MET A 27 -10.79 0.58 4.43
CA MET A 27 -10.46 1.78 3.67
C MET A 27 -9.17 1.60 2.87
N MET A 28 -8.11 1.02 3.45
CA MET A 28 -6.87 0.76 2.73
C MET A 28 -7.05 -0.22 1.56
N VAL A 29 -7.91 -1.23 1.72
CA VAL A 29 -8.24 -2.21 0.67
C VAL A 29 -9.05 -1.58 -0.47
N MET A 30 -10.07 -0.79 -0.12
CA MET A 30 -11.06 -0.29 -1.07
C MET A 30 -10.64 1.04 -1.73
N ASN A 31 -10.31 2.04 -0.91
CA ASN A 31 -9.87 3.37 -1.35
C ASN A 31 -9.22 4.13 -0.19
N PHE A 32 -7.88 4.16 -0.15
CA PHE A 32 -7.15 4.80 0.94
C PHE A 32 -7.47 6.29 1.12
N ARG A 33 -8.02 6.95 0.09
CA ARG A 33 -8.41 8.37 0.14
C ARG A 33 -9.67 8.62 0.99
N ALA A 34 -10.41 7.57 1.35
CA ALA A 34 -11.52 7.63 2.29
C ALA A 34 -11.05 7.60 3.76
N ALA A 35 -9.79 7.24 4.03
CA ALA A 35 -9.24 7.22 5.37
C ALA A 35 -8.77 8.62 5.82
N ASP A 36 -8.93 8.88 7.12
CA ASP A 36 -8.33 10.05 7.76
C ASP A 36 -6.83 9.82 7.95
N LEU A 37 -6.05 10.29 6.98
CA LEU A 37 -4.61 10.10 6.91
C LEU A 37 -3.88 11.39 7.24
N SER A 38 -2.82 11.29 8.03
CA SER A 38 -1.88 12.41 8.18
C SER A 38 -1.32 12.82 6.81
N ALA A 39 -0.92 14.10 6.67
CA ALA A 39 -0.29 14.60 5.46
C ALA A 39 0.91 13.74 5.03
N ARG A 40 1.70 13.25 6.00
CA ARG A 40 2.83 12.34 5.78
C ARG A 40 2.40 10.99 5.19
N GLN A 41 1.37 10.35 5.75
CA GLN A 41 0.86 9.08 5.21
C GLN A 41 0.26 9.24 3.81
N LYS A 42 -0.49 10.33 3.59
CA LYS A 42 -1.07 10.62 2.28
C LYS A 42 0.00 10.82 1.22
N ALA A 43 1.06 11.58 1.51
CA ALA A 43 2.18 11.80 0.59
C ALA A 43 2.86 10.47 0.20
N MET A 44 3.11 9.60 1.18
CA MET A 44 3.66 8.26 0.94
C MET A 44 2.78 7.42 0.02
N LEU A 45 1.47 7.38 0.26
CA LEU A 45 0.54 6.58 -0.53
C LEU A 45 0.33 7.13 -1.94
N GLU A 46 0.27 8.45 -2.13
CA GLU A 46 0.18 9.05 -3.47
C GLU A 46 1.44 8.77 -4.30
N PHE A 47 2.63 8.79 -3.68
CA PHE A 47 3.85 8.37 -4.35
C PHE A 47 3.79 6.88 -4.76
N ALA A 48 3.34 6.00 -3.86
CA ALA A 48 3.18 4.58 -4.15
C ALA A 48 2.17 4.31 -5.28
N VAL A 49 1.08 5.10 -5.37
CA VAL A 49 0.13 5.07 -6.48
C VAL A 49 0.81 5.41 -7.79
N LYS A 50 1.49 6.58 -7.86
CA LYS A 50 2.15 7.02 -9.09
C LYS A 50 3.22 6.04 -9.55
N LEU A 51 4.01 5.49 -8.63
CA LEU A 51 5.03 4.49 -8.93
C LEU A 51 4.42 3.17 -9.44
N THR A 52 3.21 2.84 -9.00
CA THR A 52 2.47 1.64 -9.44
C THR A 52 1.86 1.81 -10.82
N GLU A 53 1.21 2.95 -11.07
CA GLU A 53 0.43 3.18 -12.29
C GLU A 53 1.27 3.75 -13.44
N GLN A 54 2.21 4.66 -13.13
CA GLN A 54 2.93 5.46 -14.13
C GLN A 54 4.42 5.61 -13.76
N PRO A 55 5.17 4.51 -13.52
CA PRO A 55 6.56 4.58 -13.06
C PRO A 55 7.48 5.38 -13.99
N ALA A 56 7.23 5.34 -15.30
CA ALA A 56 8.00 6.10 -16.31
C ALA A 56 7.86 7.63 -16.16
N LYS A 57 6.89 8.12 -15.39
CA LYS A 57 6.66 9.55 -15.15
C LYS A 57 7.17 10.03 -13.79
N ILE A 58 7.92 9.20 -13.07
CA ILE A 58 8.54 9.61 -11.81
C ILE A 58 9.67 10.60 -12.10
N ILE A 59 9.63 11.76 -11.44
CA ILE A 59 10.58 12.87 -11.58
C ILE A 59 11.03 13.36 -10.20
N GLU A 60 11.95 14.31 -10.15
CA GLU A 60 12.49 14.82 -8.87
C GLU A 60 11.44 15.50 -7.99
N ALA A 61 10.46 16.16 -8.60
CA ALA A 61 9.36 16.78 -7.86
C ALA A 61 8.59 15.76 -6.99
N ASP A 62 8.50 14.49 -7.40
CA ASP A 62 7.84 13.45 -6.62
C ASP A 62 8.63 13.10 -5.34
N ARG A 63 9.96 13.09 -5.44
CA ARG A 63 10.86 12.85 -4.28
C ARG A 63 10.94 14.08 -3.38
N ALA A 64 10.95 15.28 -3.98
CA ALA A 64 10.91 16.53 -3.23
C ALA A 64 9.65 16.64 -2.36
N ALA A 65 8.47 16.29 -2.90
CA ALA A 65 7.22 16.27 -2.14
C ALA A 65 7.27 15.32 -0.93
N LEU A 66 7.96 14.17 -1.04
CA LEU A 66 8.16 13.27 0.10
C LEU A 66 9.09 13.90 1.15
N ARG A 67 10.17 14.57 0.75
CA ARG A 67 11.06 15.26 1.69
C ARG A 67 10.35 16.39 2.43
N GLU A 68 9.51 17.16 1.73
CA GLU A 68 8.65 18.18 2.33
C GLU A 68 7.67 17.60 3.36
N ALA A 69 7.20 16.36 3.13
CA ALA A 69 6.38 15.61 4.08
C ALA A 69 7.17 14.96 5.23
N GLY A 70 8.49 15.19 5.31
CA GLY A 70 9.36 14.74 6.39
C GLY A 70 9.98 13.34 6.18
N PHE A 71 10.05 12.85 4.94
CA PHE A 71 10.76 11.60 4.63
C PHE A 71 12.25 11.86 4.32
N SER A 72 13.13 11.02 4.87
CA SER A 72 14.53 10.96 4.47
C SER A 72 14.69 10.22 3.14
N ASP A 73 15.83 10.36 2.47
CA ASP A 73 16.12 9.58 1.26
C ASP A 73 16.09 8.07 1.51
N ARG A 74 16.43 7.64 2.75
CA ARG A 74 16.31 6.25 3.14
C ARG A 74 14.85 5.82 3.23
N ASP A 75 13.98 6.64 3.80
CA ASP A 75 12.55 6.33 3.84
C ASP A 75 11.95 6.27 2.42
N ILE A 76 12.37 7.16 1.52
CA ILE A 76 11.95 7.16 0.11
C ILE A 76 12.35 5.85 -0.58
N TRP A 77 13.55 5.34 -0.28
CA TRP A 77 14.00 4.03 -0.74
C TRP A 77 13.13 2.90 -0.15
N ASP A 78 12.81 2.95 1.14
CA ASP A 78 12.03 1.90 1.81
C ASP A 78 10.56 1.86 1.34
N ILE A 79 10.03 2.96 0.82
CA ILE A 79 8.70 3.01 0.16
C ILE A 79 8.69 2.22 -1.17
N ALA A 80 9.87 1.86 -1.71
CA ALA A 80 9.99 1.29 -3.05
C ALA A 80 9.34 -0.10 -3.24
N SER A 81 9.10 -0.36 -4.52
CA SER A 81 8.13 -1.22 -5.20
C SER A 81 8.09 -2.75 -4.92
N PHE A 82 8.31 -3.25 -3.70
CA PHE A 82 8.24 -4.70 -3.42
C PHE A 82 6.88 -5.32 -3.81
N PHE A 83 5.77 -4.67 -3.44
CA PHE A 83 4.43 -5.24 -3.67
C PHE A 83 4.01 -5.29 -5.14
N ASN A 84 4.58 -4.46 -6.01
CA ASN A 84 4.33 -4.56 -7.45
C ASN A 84 4.86 -5.88 -8.04
N MET A 85 5.98 -6.39 -7.52
CA MET A 85 6.48 -7.72 -7.87
C MET A 85 5.56 -8.79 -7.28
N SER A 86 5.30 -8.75 -5.98
CA SER A 86 4.50 -9.77 -5.28
C SER A 86 3.09 -9.91 -5.86
N ASN A 87 2.44 -8.79 -6.23
CA ASN A 87 1.14 -8.82 -6.88
C ASN A 87 1.18 -9.54 -8.25
N ARG A 88 2.22 -9.30 -9.05
CA ARG A 88 2.36 -9.93 -10.38
C ARG A 88 2.61 -11.43 -10.25
N VAL A 89 3.43 -11.85 -9.28
CA VAL A 89 3.67 -13.28 -9.01
C VAL A 89 2.38 -13.95 -8.55
N ALA A 90 1.69 -13.39 -7.55
CA ALA A 90 0.45 -13.97 -7.03
C ALA A 90 -0.63 -14.09 -8.10
N ALA A 91 -0.80 -13.05 -8.92
CA ALA A 91 -1.76 -13.06 -10.02
C ALA A 91 -1.38 -14.07 -11.13
N ALA A 92 -0.08 -14.23 -11.43
CA ALA A 92 0.37 -15.14 -12.48
C ALA A 92 0.07 -16.62 -12.18
N VAL A 93 -0.02 -16.99 -10.90
CA VAL A 93 -0.19 -18.39 -10.47
C VAL A 93 -1.51 -18.65 -9.73
N ASP A 94 -2.44 -17.70 -9.73
CA ASP A 94 -3.68 -17.73 -8.92
C ASP A 94 -3.43 -18.13 -7.46
N MET A 95 -2.47 -17.46 -6.83
CA MET A 95 -2.10 -17.75 -5.45
C MET A 95 -3.28 -17.48 -4.51
N ARG A 96 -3.64 -18.48 -3.69
CA ARG A 96 -4.77 -18.39 -2.75
C ARG A 96 -4.26 -18.07 -1.34
N PRO A 97 -4.79 -17.03 -0.68
CA PRO A 97 -4.45 -16.72 0.71
C PRO A 97 -5.04 -17.79 1.64
N ASN A 98 -4.45 -17.92 2.82
CA ASN A 98 -4.99 -18.75 3.90
C ASN A 98 -6.37 -18.24 4.34
N ASP A 99 -7.32 -19.15 4.59
CA ASP A 99 -8.70 -18.80 4.95
C ASP A 99 -8.78 -18.00 6.26
N GLU A 100 -7.84 -18.24 7.18
CA GLU A 100 -7.78 -17.59 8.48
C GLU A 100 -7.68 -16.05 8.39
N TYR A 101 -7.05 -15.52 7.33
CA TYR A 101 -6.91 -14.08 7.13
C TYR A 101 -8.26 -13.35 7.02
N HIS A 102 -9.32 -14.04 6.58
CA HIS A 102 -10.64 -13.43 6.42
C HIS A 102 -11.31 -13.09 7.76
N ALA A 103 -11.02 -13.88 8.80
CA ALA A 103 -11.60 -13.73 10.15
C ALA A 103 -10.70 -12.94 11.12
N MET A 104 -9.42 -12.74 10.79
CA MET A 104 -8.46 -12.04 11.65
C MET A 104 -8.81 -10.55 11.84
N ALA A 105 -8.69 -10.06 13.09
CA ALA A 105 -8.79 -8.64 13.47
C ALA A 105 -10.03 -7.95 12.85
N ARG A 106 -11.22 -8.45 13.19
CA ARG A 106 -12.52 -7.94 12.74
C ARG A 106 -13.24 -7.21 13.86
#